data_AF-A0A842RBD4-F1
#
_entry.id   AF-A0A842RBD4-F1
#
_cell.length_a   1.000
_cell.length_b   1.000
_cell.length_c   1.000
_cell.angle_alpha   90.00
_cell.angle_beta   90.00
_cell.angle_gamma   90.00
#
_symmetry.space_group_name_H-M   'P 1'
#
loop_
_entity.id
_entity.type
_entity.pdbx_description
1 polymer ?
#
loop_
_entity_poly.entity_id
_entity_poly.type
_entity_poly.pdbx_seq_one_letter_code
_entity_poly.pdbx_strand_id
1 'polypeptide(L)'
;MSTEKTKIKSQEGLVASWKGLPMNIKIMDLATIAWAIIGILDIILVLAGVELNVRNFPLVFFPFFMIIVTFSLRLRLEEKPKQTRRIFITWTTIFIIMFLVALLIVIFYPPLIQ
;
A
#
# COMPACT_ATOMS: atom_id res chain seq x y z
N MET A 1 29.64 16.80 -23.21
CA MET A 1 29.18 16.95 -21.81
C MET A 1 27.76 17.52 -21.85
N SER A 2 26.72 16.68 -21.86
CA SER A 2 25.32 17.11 -22.02
C SER A 2 24.32 16.14 -21.39
N THR A 3 24.67 15.57 -20.23
CA THR A 3 23.87 14.55 -19.51
C THR A 3 22.86 15.14 -18.51
N GLU A 4 22.63 16.45 -18.52
CA GLU A 4 21.82 17.11 -17.46
C GLU A 4 20.38 17.46 -17.89
N LYS A 5 20.10 17.59 -19.20
CA LYS A 5 18.77 18.02 -19.69
C LYS A 5 17.72 16.91 -19.85
N THR A 6 18.13 15.63 -19.78
CA THR A 6 17.21 14.50 -20.02
C THR A 6 16.42 14.09 -18.77
N LYS A 7 16.90 14.38 -17.56
CA LYS A 7 16.20 14.00 -16.31
C LYS A 7 14.98 14.87 -16.00
N ILE A 8 15.06 16.17 -16.24
CA ILE A 8 14.04 17.15 -15.82
C ILE A 8 12.72 16.99 -16.61
N LYS A 9 12.81 16.68 -17.91
CA LYS A 9 11.62 16.53 -18.78
C LYS A 9 10.76 15.31 -18.46
N SER A 10 11.32 14.28 -17.79
CA SER A 10 10.58 13.06 -17.42
C SER A 10 9.72 13.23 -16.17
N GLN A 11 10.15 14.08 -15.21
CA GLN A 11 9.40 14.33 -13.99
C GLN A 11 8.19 15.24 -14.23
N GLU A 12 8.31 16.24 -15.11
CA GLU A 12 7.19 17.12 -15.49
C GLU A 12 6.07 16.35 -16.20
N GLY A 13 6.41 15.35 -17.02
CA GLY A 13 5.44 14.47 -17.68
C GLY A 13 4.70 13.55 -16.71
N LEU A 14 5.38 13.02 -15.68
CA LEU A 14 4.77 12.16 -14.66
C LEU A 14 3.83 12.96 -13.74
N VAL A 15 4.22 14.17 -13.32
CA VAL A 15 3.39 15.03 -12.47
C VAL A 15 2.20 15.60 -13.25
N ALA A 16 2.38 15.95 -14.53
CA ALA A 16 1.28 16.37 -15.40
C ALA A 16 0.29 15.22 -15.68
N SER A 17 0.80 14.00 -15.87
CA SER A 17 0.01 12.77 -16.01
C SER A 17 -0.84 12.50 -14.76
N TRP A 18 -0.24 12.61 -13.57
CA TRP A 18 -0.97 12.39 -12.30
C TRP A 18 -2.05 13.45 -12.08
N LYS A 19 -1.81 14.73 -12.42
CA LYS A 19 -2.82 15.79 -12.30
C LYS A 19 -4.08 15.53 -13.13
N GLY A 20 -3.96 14.89 -14.29
CA GLY A 20 -5.09 14.54 -15.18
C GLY A 20 -5.95 13.36 -14.70
N LEU A 21 -5.49 12.59 -13.71
CA LEU A 21 -6.23 11.41 -13.24
C LEU A 21 -7.45 11.79 -12.39
N PRO A 22 -8.54 11.00 -12.46
CA PRO A 22 -9.69 11.16 -11.59
C PRO A 22 -9.30 10.97 -10.12
N MET A 23 -9.97 11.71 -9.23
CA MET A 23 -9.67 11.75 -7.78
C MET A 23 -9.60 10.35 -7.16
N ASN A 24 -10.49 9.44 -7.58
CA ASN A 24 -10.56 8.08 -7.04
C ASN A 24 -9.27 7.28 -7.32
N ILE A 25 -8.64 7.47 -8.48
CA ILE A 25 -7.35 6.82 -8.81
C ILE A 25 -6.24 7.45 -7.98
N LYS A 26 -6.23 8.78 -7.82
CA LYS A 26 -5.24 9.47 -6.97
C LYS A 26 -5.30 8.98 -5.51
N ILE A 27 -6.49 8.74 -4.98
CA ILE A 27 -6.67 8.17 -3.64
C ILE A 27 -6.05 6.77 -3.55
N MET A 28 -6.27 5.91 -4.55
CA MET A 28 -5.67 4.57 -4.58
C MET A 28 -4.14 4.63 -4.71
N ASP A 29 -3.61 5.56 -5.51
CA ASP A 29 -2.16 5.80 -5.63
C ASP A 29 -1.56 6.25 -4.30
N LEU A 30 -2.19 7.22 -3.63
CA LEU A 30 -1.78 7.70 -2.30
C LEU A 30 -1.83 6.59 -1.25
N ALA A 31 -2.88 5.77 -1.25
CA ALA A 31 -2.99 4.63 -0.35
C ALA A 31 -1.87 3.61 -0.63
N THR A 32 -1.58 3.32 -1.89
CA THR A 32 -0.49 2.41 -2.28
C THR A 32 0.87 2.94 -1.82
N ILE A 33 1.13 4.24 -1.97
CA ILE A 33 2.36 4.90 -1.49
C ILE A 33 2.44 4.82 0.04
N ALA A 34 1.34 5.09 0.76
CA ALA A 34 1.30 4.99 2.21
C ALA A 34 1.64 3.56 2.68
N TRP A 35 1.06 2.53 2.05
CA TRP A 35 1.40 1.15 2.36
C TRP A 35 2.85 0.80 2.03
N ALA A 36 3.41 1.33 0.93
CA ALA A 36 4.82 1.14 0.59
C ALA A 36 5.75 1.76 1.64
N ILE A 37 5.43 2.95 2.16
CA ILE A 37 6.19 3.58 3.24
C ILE A 37 6.16 2.70 4.50
N ILE A 38 4.97 2.22 4.89
CA ILE A 38 4.85 1.33 6.06
C ILE A 38 5.63 0.03 5.84
N GLY A 39 5.53 -0.59 4.67
CA GLY A 39 6.30 -1.81 4.35
C GLY A 39 7.81 -1.61 4.37
N ILE A 40 8.30 -0.44 3.95
CA ILE A 40 9.72 -0.08 4.06
C ILE A 40 10.13 0.05 5.54
N LEU A 41 9.30 0.69 6.37
CA LEU A 41 9.55 0.77 7.81
C LEU A 41 9.59 -0.61 8.45
N ASP A 42 8.70 -1.51 8.08
CA ASP A 42 8.69 -2.89 8.58
C ASP A 42 9.95 -3.65 8.17
N ILE A 43 10.43 -3.49 6.94
CA ILE A 43 11.72 -4.07 6.51
C ILE A 43 12.87 -3.53 7.36
N ILE A 44 12.89 -2.21 7.62
CA ILE A 44 13.92 -1.61 8.48
C ILE A 44 13.87 -2.20 9.89
N LEU A 45 12.69 -2.39 10.46
CA LEU A 45 12.52 -3.00 11.78
C LEU A 45 13.01 -4.45 11.81
N VAL A 46 12.69 -5.24 10.79
CA VAL A 46 13.20 -6.62 10.65
C VAL A 46 14.72 -6.63 10.57
N LEU A 47 15.31 -5.73 9.76
CA LEU A 47 16.77 -5.60 9.65
C LEU A 47 17.43 -5.09 10.94
N ALA A 48 16.71 -4.30 11.75
CA ALA A 48 17.17 -3.80 13.04
C ALA A 48 17.11 -4.83 14.18
N GLY A 49 16.61 -6.04 13.92
CA GLY A 49 16.60 -7.16 14.86
C GLY A 49 15.22 -7.65 15.29
N VAL A 50 14.13 -7.16 14.68
CA VAL A 50 12.80 -7.74 14.93
C VAL A 50 12.73 -9.13 14.30
N GLU A 51 12.64 -10.16 15.15
CA GLU A 51 12.53 -11.55 14.68
C GLU A 51 11.22 -11.79 13.92
N LEU A 52 11.36 -12.34 12.72
CA LEU A 52 10.25 -12.87 11.95
C LEU A 52 9.81 -14.22 12.53
N ASN A 53 8.77 -14.17 13.35
CA ASN A 53 8.10 -15.35 13.88
C ASN A 53 6.61 -15.31 13.53
N VAL A 54 5.88 -16.38 13.87
CA VAL A 54 4.44 -16.51 13.56
C VAL A 54 3.61 -15.36 14.17
N ARG A 55 4.09 -14.72 15.24
CA ARG A 55 3.40 -13.61 15.91
C ARG A 55 3.56 -12.29 15.16
N ASN A 56 4.78 -12.00 14.70
CA ASN A 56 5.11 -10.76 13.99
C ASN A 56 4.81 -10.83 12.49
N PHE A 57 4.72 -12.05 11.93
CA PHE A 57 4.49 -12.26 10.49
C PHE A 57 3.26 -11.51 9.97
N PRO A 58 2.06 -11.59 10.59
CA PRO A 58 0.89 -10.89 10.07
C PRO A 58 1.04 -9.38 10.11
N LEU A 59 1.72 -8.83 11.12
CA LEU A 59 1.99 -7.40 11.23
C LEU A 59 2.92 -6.92 10.12
N VAL A 60 4.06 -7.60 9.96
CA VAL A 60 5.08 -7.25 8.96
C VAL A 60 4.57 -7.41 7.53
N PHE A 61 3.78 -8.44 7.25
CA PHE A 61 3.29 -8.71 5.90
C PHE A 61 2.01 -7.95 5.54
N PHE A 62 1.29 -7.40 6.53
CA PHE A 62 0.04 -6.68 6.30
C PHE A 62 0.17 -5.54 5.28
N PRO A 63 1.17 -4.65 5.35
CA PRO A 63 1.32 -3.59 4.36
C PRO A 63 1.53 -4.13 2.95
N PHE A 64 2.30 -5.20 2.79
CA PHE A 64 2.55 -5.82 1.47
C PHE A 64 1.28 -6.39 0.86
N PHE A 65 0.46 -7.08 1.67
CA PHE A 65 -0.86 -7.51 1.21
C PHE A 65 -1.74 -6.33 0.81
N MET A 66 -1.73 -5.26 1.60
CA MET A 66 -2.51 -4.06 1.30
C MET A 66 -2.03 -3.33 0.05
N ILE A 67 -0.72 -3.32 -0.27
CA ILE A 67 -0.19 -2.82 -1.55
C ILE A 67 -0.81 -3.60 -2.71
N ILE A 68 -0.74 -4.93 -2.68
CA ILE A 68 -1.23 -5.80 -3.76
C ILE A 68 -2.73 -5.60 -3.97
N VAL A 69 -3.51 -5.60 -2.88
CA VAL A 69 -4.97 -5.40 -2.94
C VAL A 69 -5.31 -4.01 -3.48
N THR A 70 -4.66 -2.96 -2.97
CA THR A 70 -4.94 -1.57 -3.38
C THR A 70 -4.58 -1.37 -4.85
N PHE A 71 -3.43 -1.89 -5.30
CA PHE A 71 -3.02 -1.83 -6.70
C PHE A 71 -3.94 -2.64 -7.62
N SER A 72 -4.38 -3.84 -7.20
CA SER A 72 -5.34 -4.63 -7.97
C SER A 72 -6.68 -3.90 -8.16
N LEU A 73 -7.16 -3.22 -7.11
CA LEU A 73 -8.40 -2.46 -7.19
C LEU A 73 -8.26 -1.16 -7.97
N ARG A 74 -7.07 -0.52 -7.95
CA ARG A 74 -6.72 0.58 -8.86
C ARG A 74 -6.87 0.17 -10.33
N LEU A 75 -6.30 -0.98 -10.72
CA LEU A 75 -6.41 -1.48 -12.09
C LEU A 75 -7.86 -1.76 -12.48
N ARG A 76 -8.65 -2.38 -11.59
CA ARG A 76 -10.09 -2.59 -11.83
C ARG A 76 -10.87 -1.28 -11.96
N LEU A 77 -10.47 -0.24 -11.23
CA LEU A 77 -11.09 1.08 -11.28
C LEU A 77 -10.82 1.78 -12.61
N GLU A 78 -9.61 1.62 -13.17
CA GLU A 78 -9.25 2.09 -14.51
C GLU A 78 -10.08 1.38 -15.59
N GLU A 79 -10.26 0.06 -15.49
CA GLU A 79 -11.07 -0.71 -16.45
C GLU A 79 -12.56 -0.40 -16.35
N LYS A 80 -13.09 -0.19 -15.14
CA LYS A 80 -14.54 -0.06 -14.87
C LYS A 80 -14.83 1.14 -13.97
N PRO A 81 -14.67 2.39 -14.45
CA PRO A 81 -14.83 3.60 -13.63
C PRO A 81 -16.24 3.77 -13.05
N LYS A 82 -17.28 3.27 -13.76
CA LYS A 82 -18.68 3.30 -13.29
C LYS A 82 -18.91 2.44 -12.03
N GLN A 83 -18.01 1.52 -11.69
CA GLN A 83 -18.13 0.64 -10.53
C GLN A 83 -17.36 1.13 -9.29
N THR A 84 -16.92 2.40 -9.27
CA THR A 84 -16.15 3.00 -8.17
C THR A 84 -16.69 2.63 -6.79
N ARG A 85 -18.00 2.81 -6.55
CA ARG A 85 -18.61 2.53 -5.23
C ARG A 85 -18.46 1.07 -4.82
N ARG A 86 -18.66 0.13 -5.73
CA ARG A 86 -18.51 -1.31 -5.46
C ARG A 86 -17.06 -1.70 -5.20
N ILE A 87 -16.13 -1.13 -5.97
CA ILE A 87 -14.69 -1.33 -5.80
C ILE A 87 -14.24 -0.80 -4.44
N PHE A 88 -14.68 0.40 -4.05
CA PHE A 88 -14.38 0.99 -2.76
C PHE A 88 -14.93 0.15 -1.60
N ILE A 89 -16.20 -0.26 -1.67
CA ILE A 89 -16.79 -1.16 -0.65
C ILE A 89 -15.97 -2.46 -0.53
N THR A 90 -15.57 -3.05 -1.66
CA THR A 90 -14.76 -4.27 -1.66
C THR A 90 -13.41 -4.03 -1.00
N TRP A 91 -12.73 -2.92 -1.33
CA TRP A 91 -11.47 -2.53 -0.69
C TRP A 91 -11.62 -2.37 0.82
N THR A 92 -12.63 -1.62 1.26
CA THR A 92 -12.90 -1.37 2.68
C THR A 92 -13.22 -2.67 3.42
N THR A 93 -14.00 -3.57 2.83
CA THR A 93 -14.32 -4.87 3.44
C THR A 93 -13.06 -5.73 3.60
N ILE A 94 -12.20 -5.81 2.57
CA ILE A 94 -10.93 -6.56 2.65
C ILE A 94 -10.04 -5.94 3.74
N PHE A 95 -9.93 -4.61 3.77
CA PHE A 95 -9.17 -3.91 4.79
C PHE A 95 -9.66 -4.22 6.21
N ILE A 96 -10.97 -4.13 6.47
CA ILE A 96 -11.56 -4.41 7.78
C ILE A 96 -11.31 -5.87 8.19
N ILE A 97 -11.50 -6.83 7.29
CA ILE A 97 -11.26 -8.25 7.59
C ILE A 97 -9.79 -8.47 7.95
N MET A 98 -8.87 -7.97 7.13
CA MET A 98 -7.44 -8.12 7.38
C MET A 98 -7.02 -7.42 8.67
N PHE A 99 -7.57 -6.24 8.96
CA PHE A 99 -7.31 -5.50 10.18
C PHE A 99 -7.79 -6.26 11.42
N LEU A 100 -9.01 -6.82 11.38
CA LEU A 100 -9.53 -7.63 12.47
C LEU A 100 -8.70 -8.90 12.68
N VAL A 101 -8.27 -9.56 11.61
CA VAL A 101 -7.39 -10.73 11.71
C VAL A 101 -6.06 -10.35 12.36
N ALA A 102 -5.43 -9.25 11.93
CA ALA A 102 -4.20 -8.75 12.53
C ALA A 102 -4.40 -8.41 14.02
N LEU A 103 -5.48 -7.70 14.36
CA LEU A 103 -5.83 -7.33 15.73
C LEU A 103 -6.03 -8.57 16.62
N LEU A 104 -6.77 -9.57 16.15
CA LEU A 104 -6.97 -10.83 16.87
C LEU A 104 -5.63 -11.52 17.14
N ILE A 105 -4.72 -11.54 16.17
CA ILE A 105 -3.41 -12.16 16.35
C ILE A 105 -2.60 -11.40 17.41
N VAL A 106 -2.61 -10.07 17.40
CA VAL A 106 -1.93 -9.28 18.44
C VAL A 106 -2.52 -9.53 19.83
N ILE A 107 -3.84 -9.66 19.94
CA ILE A 107 -4.51 -9.92 21.22
C ILE A 107 -4.18 -11.31 21.77
N PHE A 108 -4.23 -12.35 20.93
CA PHE A 108 -4.00 -13.74 21.37
C PHE A 108 -2.52 -14.13 21.43
N TYR A 109 -1.69 -13.48 20.62
CA TYR A 109 -0.26 -13.75 20.49
C TYR A 109 0.52 -12.43 20.49
N PRO A 110 0.53 -11.69 21.62
CA PRO A 110 1.20 -10.41 21.67
C PRO A 110 2.68 -10.54 21.31
N PRO A 111 3.24 -9.55 20.58
CA PRO A 111 4.66 -9.50 20.32
C PRO A 111 5.39 -9.39 21.67
N LEU A 112 6.30 -10.32 21.93
CA LEU A 112 7.19 -10.20 23.08
C LEU A 112 8.16 -9.06 22.77
N ILE A 113 8.00 -7.93 23.45
CA ILE A 113 9.02 -6.89 23.48
C ILE A 113 10.11 -7.44 24.42
N GLN A 114 11.18 -7.98 23.84
CA GLN A 114 12.41 -8.33 24.56
C GLN A 114 13.53 -7.41 24.09
#